data_AF-A0A2N7YAE0-F1
#
_entry.id   AF-A0A2N7YAE0-F1
#
_cell.length_a   1.000
_cell.length_b   1.000
_cell.length_c   1.000
_cell.angle_alpha   90.00
_cell.angle_beta   90.00
_cell.angle_gamma   90.00
#
_symmetry.space_group_name_H-M   'P 1'
#
loop_
_entity.id
_entity.type
_entity.pdbx_description
1 polymer ?
#
loop_
_entity_poly.entity_id
_entity_poly.type
_entity_poly.pdbx_seq_one_letter_code
_entity_poly.pdbx_strand_id
1 'polypeptide(L)'
;MTSSVQQRGNIFLIVVMCLLMLAICAPFSSHDWQRAVQISVGLCAVVYGLCLPRAERCVDRSTALGVSLIGGAGLVSALLAHQPLWALTELALLISCCATAVAFSRARRNGDESLDRVLVLFVLLLCTVKSIQYLHAGVLAFTSGEAIVNTDLLLSGFSNKRFYGQFQTFTLPLLALPLLVSNVARPARGAVFALLCVWWLIAIGGGTRGTWLGMGAAGCVLMFLGPQGRRWLGWQLAALACGLVLYWLVFTVLAGYLGIVISNGAVDRLTTSLSGRGPIWWQAWSMIIERPWLGFGPMHFADIANDIAAHPHQAILQWASEWGVPSTLCVIALVAWAGWSTLGVLRERALSLAPVDLLRLCLFASLIGALTQAQVDGVIVMPVSQLWLALVVGWLMGLHVWRAPSVAPVPALYRVWMAASVVAVGLLVFVAIRDVPRLKERSEHYMGLSNGHLQPRFWVQGVIALEMQ
;
A
#
# COMPACT_ATOMS: atom_id res chain seq x y z
N MET A 1 -27.48 -17.90 19.23
CA MET A 1 -27.77 -17.38 17.88
C MET A 1 -26.48 -17.35 17.09
N THR A 2 -26.31 -18.21 16.08
CA THR A 2 -25.10 -18.22 15.24
C THR A 2 -25.21 -17.12 14.18
N SER A 3 -24.26 -16.17 14.15
CA SER A 3 -24.23 -15.10 13.14
C SER A 3 -24.16 -15.66 11.72
N SER A 4 -24.84 -15.02 10.76
CA SER A 4 -24.77 -15.39 9.34
C SER A 4 -23.38 -15.10 8.75
N VAL A 5 -23.03 -15.73 7.62
CA VAL A 5 -21.74 -15.49 6.95
C VAL A 5 -21.58 -14.02 6.56
N GLN A 6 -22.65 -13.39 6.08
CA GLN A 6 -22.67 -11.96 5.75
C GLN A 6 -22.48 -11.08 7.00
N GLN A 7 -23.11 -11.41 8.13
CA GLN A 7 -22.92 -10.69 9.39
C GLN A 7 -21.46 -10.77 9.87
N ARG A 8 -20.83 -11.95 9.78
CA ARG A 8 -19.41 -12.12 10.11
C ARG A 8 -18.51 -11.26 9.23
N GLY A 9 -18.81 -11.20 7.92
CA GLY A 9 -18.11 -10.35 6.97
C GLY A 9 -18.25 -8.86 7.30
N ASN A 10 -19.45 -8.41 7.66
CA ASN A 10 -19.69 -7.02 8.07
C ASN A 10 -18.94 -6.66 9.35
N ILE A 11 -18.93 -7.53 10.36
CA ILE A 11 -18.16 -7.33 11.60
C ILE A 11 -16.67 -7.19 11.29
N PHE A 12 -16.12 -8.11 10.48
CA PHE A 12 -14.73 -8.05 10.02
C PHE A 12 -14.42 -6.70 9.35
N LEU A 13 -15.24 -6.27 8.40
CA LEU A 13 -15.03 -5.01 7.68
C LEU A 13 -15.09 -3.79 8.61
N ILE A 14 -16.06 -3.72 9.51
CA ILE A 14 -16.19 -2.60 10.47
C ILE A 14 -14.94 -2.52 11.35
N VAL A 15 -14.50 -3.65 11.93
CA VAL A 15 -13.30 -3.68 12.78
C VAL A 15 -12.06 -3.24 12.00
N VAL A 16 -11.87 -3.76 10.78
CA VAL A 16 -10.72 -3.38 9.94
C VAL A 16 -10.78 -1.91 9.53
N MET A 17 -11.96 -1.37 9.20
CA MET A 17 -12.13 0.05 8.89
C MET A 17 -11.82 0.94 10.09
N CYS A 18 -12.24 0.57 11.30
CA CYS A 18 -11.88 1.29 12.53
C CYS A 18 -10.36 1.25 12.77
N LEU A 19 -9.73 0.09 12.62
CA LEU A 19 -8.28 -0.08 12.74
C LEU A 19 -7.52 0.78 11.72
N LEU A 20 -7.93 0.76 10.43
CA LEU A 20 -7.34 1.58 9.38
C LEU A 20 -7.52 3.08 9.65
N MET A 21 -8.68 3.49 10.17
CA MET A 21 -8.93 4.87 10.59
C MET A 21 -7.93 5.30 11.67
N LEU A 22 -7.67 4.44 12.66
CA LEU A 22 -6.67 4.70 13.70
C LEU A 22 -5.24 4.72 13.14
N ALA A 23 -4.88 3.84 12.21
CA ALA A 23 -3.55 3.82 11.61
C ALA A 23 -3.27 5.01 10.67
N ILE A 24 -4.28 5.61 10.08
CA ILE A 24 -4.09 6.67 9.09
C ILE A 24 -4.36 8.03 9.73
N CYS A 25 -5.48 8.19 10.45
CA CYS A 25 -5.97 9.51 10.86
C CYS A 25 -5.61 9.89 12.30
N ALA A 26 -5.15 8.96 13.15
CA ALA A 26 -4.77 9.32 14.52
C ALA A 26 -3.56 10.27 14.54
N PRO A 27 -3.56 11.30 15.41
CA PRO A 27 -2.46 12.28 15.47
C PRO A 27 -1.14 11.66 15.97
N PHE A 28 -1.23 10.59 16.78
CA PHE A 28 -0.08 9.82 17.28
C PHE A 28 0.36 8.70 16.33
N SER A 29 -0.22 8.62 15.13
CA SER A 29 0.13 7.56 14.17
C SER A 29 1.59 7.65 13.76
N SER A 30 2.36 6.62 14.10
CA SER A 30 3.74 6.41 13.70
C SER A 30 3.87 5.13 12.85
N HIS A 31 5.04 4.93 12.25
CA HIS A 31 5.32 3.71 11.48
C HIS A 31 5.10 2.43 12.30
N ASP A 32 5.56 2.40 13.55
CA ASP A 32 5.42 1.22 14.42
C ASP A 32 3.97 0.98 14.84
N TRP A 33 3.23 2.06 15.10
CA TRP A 33 1.79 1.97 15.34
C TRP A 33 1.05 1.39 14.12
N GLN A 34 1.39 1.85 12.92
CA GLN A 34 0.83 1.35 11.67
C GLN A 34 1.16 -0.14 11.46
N ARG A 35 2.36 -0.60 11.85
CA ARG A 35 2.73 -2.03 11.84
C ARG A 35 1.91 -2.83 12.84
N ALA A 36 1.74 -2.35 14.08
CA ALA A 36 0.90 -3.01 15.08
C ALA A 36 -0.56 -3.14 14.62
N VAL A 37 -1.09 -2.10 13.96
CA VAL A 37 -2.43 -2.15 13.35
C VAL A 37 -2.48 -3.17 12.22
N GLN A 38 -1.46 -3.25 11.35
CA GLN A 38 -1.41 -4.26 10.29
C GLN A 38 -1.43 -5.69 10.85
N ILE A 39 -0.70 -5.96 11.93
CA ILE A 39 -0.72 -7.27 12.60
C ILE A 39 -2.13 -7.55 13.14
N SER A 40 -2.79 -6.54 13.72
CA SER A 40 -4.17 -6.64 14.22
C SER A 40 -5.19 -6.92 13.11
N VAL A 41 -5.04 -6.28 11.95
CA VAL A 41 -5.87 -6.56 10.76
C VAL A 41 -5.63 -7.98 10.26
N GLY A 42 -4.38 -8.45 10.22
CA GLY A 42 -4.03 -9.83 9.90
C GLY A 42 -4.71 -10.84 10.83
N LEU A 43 -4.70 -10.58 12.15
CA LEU A 43 -5.43 -11.39 13.13
C LEU A 43 -6.94 -11.41 12.84
N CYS A 44 -7.56 -10.26 12.58
CA CYS A 44 -8.98 -10.18 12.22
C CYS A 44 -9.29 -10.98 10.95
N ALA A 45 -8.41 -10.94 9.94
CA ALA A 45 -8.56 -11.69 8.70
C ALA A 45 -8.50 -13.20 8.92
N VAL A 46 -7.58 -13.68 9.75
CA VAL A 46 -7.47 -15.10 10.12
C VAL A 46 -8.68 -15.57 10.91
N VAL A 47 -9.12 -14.80 11.91
CA VAL A 47 -10.33 -15.10 12.70
C VAL A 47 -11.56 -15.17 11.80
N TYR A 48 -11.73 -14.20 10.89
CA TYR A 48 -12.81 -14.22 9.91
C TYR A 48 -12.73 -15.47 9.03
N GLY A 49 -11.54 -15.80 8.52
CA GLY A 49 -11.29 -17.00 7.73
C GLY A 49 -11.69 -18.29 8.45
N LEU A 50 -11.30 -18.47 9.72
CA LEU A 50 -11.66 -19.62 10.55
C LEU A 50 -13.17 -19.72 10.80
N CYS A 51 -13.86 -18.59 10.82
CA CYS A 51 -15.31 -18.52 10.98
C CYS A 51 -16.10 -18.88 9.71
N LEU A 52 -15.46 -19.15 8.56
CA LEU A 52 -16.17 -19.45 7.32
C LEU A 52 -16.45 -20.96 7.17
N PRO A 53 -17.68 -21.35 6.77
CA PRO A 53 -18.08 -22.76 6.70
C PRO A 53 -17.50 -23.51 5.48
N ARG A 54 -16.97 -22.81 4.46
CA ARG A 54 -16.54 -23.42 3.18
C ARG A 54 -15.20 -22.91 2.66
N ALA A 55 -14.36 -23.88 2.30
CA ALA A 55 -13.15 -23.70 1.52
C ALA A 55 -13.47 -23.48 0.04
N GLU A 56 -13.68 -22.23 -0.38
CA GLU A 56 -13.78 -21.88 -1.80
C GLU A 56 -12.42 -21.41 -2.33
N ARG A 57 -12.17 -21.70 -3.61
CA ARG A 57 -10.96 -21.22 -4.27
C ARG A 57 -11.10 -19.73 -4.60
N CYS A 58 -10.18 -18.91 -4.10
CA CYS A 58 -10.11 -17.49 -4.45
C CYS A 58 -9.46 -17.27 -5.82
N VAL A 59 -8.51 -18.14 -6.18
CA VAL A 59 -7.70 -18.10 -7.40
C VAL A 59 -7.76 -19.46 -8.11
N ASP A 60 -7.36 -19.50 -9.38
CA ASP A 60 -7.24 -20.73 -10.15
C ASP A 60 -6.06 -21.60 -9.66
N ARG A 61 -5.95 -22.82 -10.20
CA ARG A 61 -4.95 -23.81 -9.79
C ARG A 61 -3.51 -23.37 -10.09
N SER A 62 -3.29 -22.70 -11.22
CA SER A 62 -1.93 -22.30 -11.63
C SER A 62 -1.41 -21.18 -10.72
N THR A 63 -2.25 -20.19 -10.42
CA THR A 63 -1.94 -19.14 -9.44
C THR A 63 -1.70 -19.72 -8.04
N ALA A 64 -2.56 -20.65 -7.58
CA ALA A 64 -2.37 -21.29 -6.29
C ALA A 64 -1.03 -22.06 -6.21
N LEU A 65 -0.65 -22.75 -7.28
CA LEU A 65 0.64 -23.43 -7.37
C LEU A 65 1.80 -22.43 -7.32
N GLY A 66 1.75 -21.36 -8.12
CA GLY A 66 2.79 -20.32 -8.14
C GLY A 66 2.98 -19.67 -6.76
N VAL A 67 1.89 -19.29 -6.09
CA VAL A 67 1.94 -18.75 -4.72
C VAL A 67 2.51 -19.76 -3.73
N SER A 68 2.15 -21.05 -3.87
CA SER A 68 2.69 -22.11 -3.00
C SER A 68 4.20 -22.32 -3.21
N LEU A 69 4.67 -22.24 -4.46
CA LEU A 69 6.09 -22.32 -4.80
C LEU A 69 6.87 -21.13 -4.23
N ILE A 70 6.34 -19.92 -4.35
CA ILE A 70 6.93 -18.71 -3.74
C ILE A 70 7.01 -18.85 -2.22
N GLY A 71 5.92 -19.29 -1.57
CA GLY A 71 5.88 -19.50 -0.13
C GLY A 71 6.86 -20.60 0.34
N GLY A 72 6.94 -21.71 -0.39
CA GLY A 72 7.87 -22.80 -0.10
C GLY A 72 9.33 -22.40 -0.28
N ALA A 73 9.68 -21.77 -1.39
CA ALA A 73 11.03 -21.24 -1.64
C ALA A 73 11.41 -20.17 -0.61
N GLY A 74 10.46 -19.30 -0.25
CA GLY A 74 10.63 -18.30 0.80
C GLY A 74 10.87 -18.90 2.18
N LEU A 75 10.18 -19.99 2.53
CA LEU A 75 10.41 -20.71 3.78
C LEU A 75 11.81 -21.31 3.82
N VAL A 76 12.24 -21.97 2.75
CA VAL A 76 13.60 -22.54 2.66
C VAL A 76 14.64 -21.42 2.75
N SER A 77 14.45 -20.33 2.00
CA SER A 77 15.32 -19.16 2.06
C SER A 77 15.40 -18.57 3.47
N ALA A 78 14.26 -18.44 4.16
CA ALA A 78 14.22 -17.91 5.52
C ALA A 78 14.93 -18.78 6.55
N LEU A 79 14.83 -20.12 6.43
CA LEU A 79 15.51 -21.05 7.33
C LEU A 79 17.02 -21.07 7.13
N LEU A 80 17.51 -20.72 5.94
CA LEU A 80 18.94 -20.66 5.59
C LEU A 80 19.56 -19.27 5.77
N ALA A 81 18.76 -18.28 6.19
CA ALA A 81 19.19 -16.90 6.32
C ALA A 81 20.09 -16.69 7.57
N HIS A 82 20.88 -15.62 7.59
CA HIS A 82 21.77 -15.32 8.73
C HIS A 82 20.98 -15.03 10.02
N GLN A 83 19.82 -14.38 9.88
CA GLN A 83 18.86 -14.09 10.95
C GLN A 83 17.49 -14.74 10.64
N PRO A 84 17.31 -16.06 10.87
CA PRO A 84 16.11 -16.78 10.44
C PRO A 84 14.80 -16.22 11.02
N LEU A 85 14.84 -15.72 12.25
CA LEU A 85 13.65 -15.14 12.89
C LEU A 85 13.13 -13.91 12.15
N TRP A 86 14.02 -13.02 11.70
CA TRP A 86 13.63 -11.84 10.92
C TRP A 86 13.16 -12.21 9.50
N ALA A 87 13.80 -13.21 8.88
CA ALA A 87 13.32 -13.73 7.60
C ALA A 87 11.93 -14.38 7.69
N LEU A 88 11.70 -15.20 8.72
CA LEU A 88 10.38 -15.77 8.99
C LEU A 88 9.34 -14.69 9.31
N THR A 89 9.76 -13.57 9.91
CA THR A 89 8.89 -12.42 10.19
C THR A 89 8.39 -11.76 8.89
N GLU A 90 9.24 -11.54 7.90
CA GLU A 90 8.83 -11.00 6.59
C GLU A 90 7.95 -11.99 5.81
N LEU A 91 8.27 -13.29 5.86
CA LEU A 91 7.43 -14.33 5.28
C LEU A 91 6.04 -14.36 5.96
N ALA A 92 6.00 -14.23 7.29
CA ALA A 92 4.76 -14.14 8.04
C ALA A 92 3.94 -12.88 7.69
N LEU A 93 4.60 -11.74 7.46
CA LEU A 93 3.94 -10.54 6.93
C LEU A 93 3.31 -10.78 5.56
N LEU A 94 4.05 -11.42 4.63
CA LEU A 94 3.53 -11.75 3.31
C LEU A 94 2.28 -12.64 3.41
N ILE A 95 2.34 -13.71 4.22
CA ILE A 95 1.21 -14.61 4.45
C ILE A 95 0.03 -13.85 5.07
N SER A 96 0.27 -12.97 6.05
CA SER A 96 -0.76 -12.13 6.69
C SER A 96 -1.43 -11.17 5.71
N CYS A 97 -0.66 -10.54 4.81
CA CYS A 97 -1.18 -9.69 3.74
C CYS A 97 -2.02 -10.50 2.75
N CYS A 98 -1.59 -11.71 2.36
CA CYS A 98 -2.37 -12.61 1.52
C CYS A 98 -3.66 -13.07 2.22
N ALA A 99 -3.63 -13.37 3.53
CA ALA A 99 -4.81 -13.69 4.33
C ALA A 99 -5.80 -12.52 4.37
N THR A 100 -5.29 -11.30 4.51
CA THR A 100 -6.09 -10.07 4.46
C THR A 100 -6.75 -9.89 3.09
N ALA A 101 -6.01 -10.08 1.99
CA ALA A 101 -6.56 -10.00 0.63
C ALA A 101 -7.65 -11.07 0.39
N VAL A 102 -7.42 -12.30 0.84
CA VAL A 102 -8.40 -13.39 0.77
C VAL A 102 -9.64 -13.05 1.61
N ALA A 103 -9.48 -12.50 2.81
CA ALA A 103 -10.58 -12.08 3.67
C ALA A 103 -11.46 -11.00 2.99
N PHE A 104 -10.86 -9.96 2.41
CA PHE A 104 -11.59 -8.94 1.64
C PHE A 104 -12.30 -9.54 0.42
N SER A 105 -11.63 -10.42 -0.33
CA SER A 105 -12.24 -11.11 -1.47
C SER A 105 -13.46 -11.92 -1.06
N ARG A 106 -13.36 -12.69 0.03
CA ARG A 106 -14.48 -13.50 0.56
C ARG A 106 -15.59 -12.63 1.15
N ALA A 107 -15.25 -11.58 1.90
CA ALA A 107 -16.24 -10.63 2.40
C ALA A 107 -17.06 -10.02 1.24
N ARG A 108 -16.38 -9.62 0.16
CA ARG A 108 -17.06 -9.09 -1.02
C ARG A 108 -17.89 -10.13 -1.79
N ARG A 109 -17.41 -11.37 -1.93
CA ARG A 109 -18.15 -12.45 -2.62
C ARG A 109 -19.39 -12.93 -1.84
N ASN A 110 -19.31 -12.92 -0.52
CA ASN A 110 -20.41 -13.34 0.36
C ASN A 110 -21.40 -12.21 0.67
N GLY A 111 -21.00 -10.95 0.46
CA GLY A 111 -21.87 -9.79 0.57
C GLY A 111 -22.40 -9.31 -0.78
N ASP A 112 -23.07 -8.17 -0.76
CA ASP A 112 -23.67 -7.54 -1.92
C ASP A 112 -22.89 -6.29 -2.36
N GLU A 113 -23.42 -5.56 -3.35
CA GLU A 113 -22.84 -4.30 -3.84
C GLU A 113 -22.82 -3.17 -2.80
N SER A 114 -23.56 -3.29 -1.67
CA SER A 114 -23.52 -2.27 -0.62
C SER A 114 -22.14 -2.18 0.02
N LEU A 115 -21.40 -3.29 0.09
CA LEU A 115 -20.03 -3.32 0.59
C LEU A 115 -19.09 -2.45 -0.25
N ASP A 116 -19.26 -2.47 -1.57
CA ASP A 116 -18.46 -1.61 -2.46
C ASP A 116 -18.71 -0.14 -2.14
N ARG A 117 -19.97 0.23 -1.91
CA ARG A 117 -20.34 1.61 -1.55
C ARG A 117 -19.77 2.02 -0.20
N VAL A 118 -19.83 1.15 0.80
CA VAL A 118 -19.25 1.40 2.14
C VAL A 118 -17.73 1.60 2.05
N LEU A 119 -17.02 0.76 1.30
CA LEU A 119 -15.58 0.90 1.13
C LEU A 119 -15.20 2.18 0.36
N VAL A 120 -15.96 2.56 -0.68
CA VAL A 120 -15.74 3.83 -1.39
C VAL A 120 -16.00 5.03 -0.47
N LEU A 121 -17.08 5.00 0.32
CA LEU A 121 -17.37 6.04 1.32
C LEU A 121 -16.29 6.11 2.40
N PHE A 122 -15.70 4.98 2.78
CA PHE A 122 -14.58 4.94 3.71
C PHE A 122 -13.31 5.59 3.13
N VAL A 123 -12.99 5.31 1.85
CA VAL A 123 -11.89 6.00 1.15
C VAL A 123 -12.14 7.52 1.13
N LEU A 124 -13.36 7.94 0.78
CA LEU A 124 -13.74 9.35 0.80
C LEU A 124 -13.58 9.97 2.18
N LEU A 125 -14.05 9.29 3.24
CA LEU A 125 -13.91 9.74 4.62
C LEU A 125 -12.44 9.93 5.02
N LEU A 126 -11.58 8.93 4.74
CA LEU A 126 -10.14 9.02 5.05
C LEU A 126 -9.50 10.22 4.35
N CYS A 127 -9.76 10.38 3.05
CA CYS A 127 -9.24 11.50 2.27
C CYS A 127 -9.78 12.85 2.74
N THR A 128 -11.06 12.93 3.15
CA THR A 128 -11.64 14.14 3.73
C THR A 128 -10.98 14.49 5.05
N VAL A 129 -10.85 13.53 5.98
CA VAL A 129 -10.20 13.77 7.28
C VAL A 129 -8.75 14.21 7.08
N LYS A 130 -8.02 13.56 6.17
CA LYS A 130 -6.64 13.95 5.85
C LYS A 130 -6.54 15.31 5.17
N SER A 131 -7.47 15.64 4.28
CA SER A 131 -7.56 16.98 3.70
C SER A 131 -7.80 18.05 4.77
N ILE A 132 -8.69 17.79 5.72
CA ILE A 132 -8.96 18.70 6.84
C ILE A 132 -7.71 18.86 7.72
N GLN A 133 -7.03 17.75 8.07
CA GLN A 133 -5.79 17.79 8.85
C GLN A 133 -4.71 18.63 8.16
N TYR A 134 -4.52 18.46 6.85
CA TYR A 134 -3.56 19.22 6.06
C TYR A 134 -3.91 20.71 6.01
N LEU A 135 -5.17 21.04 5.71
CA LEU A 135 -5.62 22.43 5.65
C LEU A 135 -5.51 23.12 7.02
N HIS A 136 -5.87 22.42 8.09
CA HIS A 136 -5.72 22.92 9.46
C HIS A 136 -4.25 23.17 9.81
N ALA A 137 -3.34 22.23 9.50
CA ALA A 137 -1.91 22.43 9.67
C ALA A 137 -1.38 23.60 8.83
N GLY A 138 -1.90 23.78 7.61
CA GLY A 138 -1.61 24.93 6.77
C GLY A 138 -2.01 26.24 7.42
N VAL A 139 -3.27 26.36 7.88
CA VAL A 139 -3.76 27.56 8.58
C VAL A 139 -2.85 27.87 9.77
N LEU A 140 -2.57 26.89 10.63
CA LEU A 140 -1.67 27.07 11.77
C LEU A 140 -0.28 27.56 11.36
N ALA A 141 0.31 26.97 10.31
CA ALA A 141 1.62 27.36 9.82
C ALA A 141 1.63 28.82 9.34
N PHE A 142 0.62 29.25 8.59
CA PHE A 142 0.51 30.62 8.09
C PHE A 142 0.14 31.65 9.18
N THR A 143 -0.52 31.24 10.26
CA THR A 143 -0.89 32.15 11.38
C THR A 143 0.09 32.13 12.55
N SER A 144 1.07 31.22 12.55
CA SER A 144 2.03 31.05 13.65
C SER A 144 2.95 32.25 13.88
N GLY A 145 3.09 33.12 12.88
CA GLY A 145 4.09 34.20 12.87
C GLY A 145 5.50 33.72 12.49
N GLU A 146 5.68 32.43 12.17
CA GLU A 146 6.96 31.92 11.67
C GLU A 146 7.26 32.44 10.27
N ALA A 147 8.49 32.91 10.05
CA ALA A 147 8.95 33.40 8.75
C ALA A 147 9.21 32.28 7.73
N ILE A 148 9.31 31.02 8.19
CA ILE A 148 9.61 29.86 7.34
C ILE A 148 8.55 28.80 7.56
N VAL A 149 7.87 28.39 6.48
CA VAL A 149 6.92 27.28 6.51
C VAL A 149 7.51 26.07 5.81
N ASN A 150 7.63 24.95 6.54
CA ASN A 150 8.07 23.67 5.98
C ASN A 150 6.87 22.82 5.57
N THR A 151 6.75 22.55 4.27
CA THR A 151 5.63 21.80 3.70
C THR A 151 5.55 20.35 4.18
N ASP A 152 6.66 19.76 4.62
CA ASP A 152 6.69 18.38 5.12
C ASP A 152 5.95 18.23 6.46
N LEU A 153 5.94 19.29 7.29
CA LEU A 153 5.25 19.29 8.58
C LEU A 153 3.73 19.34 8.44
N LEU A 154 3.22 19.69 7.25
CA LEU A 154 1.78 19.68 6.96
C LEU A 154 1.23 18.26 6.80
N LEU A 155 2.10 17.28 6.53
CA LEU A 155 1.74 15.88 6.33
C LEU A 155 1.78 15.12 7.66
N SER A 156 0.68 15.13 8.40
CA SER A 156 0.61 14.46 9.70
C SER A 156 0.25 12.96 9.62
N GLY A 157 0.66 12.22 10.66
CA GLY A 157 0.29 10.81 10.88
C GLY A 157 1.11 9.77 10.10
N PHE A 158 2.19 10.18 9.42
CA PHE A 158 3.16 9.28 8.80
C PHE A 158 4.57 9.72 9.19
N SER A 159 5.46 8.77 9.46
CA SER A 159 6.86 9.07 9.82
C SER A 159 7.70 9.58 8.64
N ASN A 160 7.22 9.38 7.41
CA ASN A 160 7.87 9.87 6.20
C ASN A 160 6.83 10.24 5.15
N LYS A 161 7.02 11.38 4.47
CA LYS A 161 6.16 11.83 3.37
C LYS A 161 6.02 10.81 2.23
N ARG A 162 7.04 9.97 1.99
CA ARG A 162 6.97 8.90 0.99
C ARG A 162 5.84 7.92 1.31
N PHE A 163 5.67 7.57 2.58
CA PHE A 163 4.62 6.63 3.02
C PHE A 163 3.23 7.25 2.84
N TYR A 164 3.12 8.56 3.10
CA TYR A 164 1.91 9.33 2.77
C TYR A 164 1.62 9.27 1.26
N GLY A 165 2.65 9.48 0.42
CA GLY A 165 2.53 9.39 -1.04
C GLY A 165 2.08 8.02 -1.53
N GLN A 166 2.58 6.94 -0.93
CA GLN A 166 2.14 5.57 -1.25
C GLN A 166 0.64 5.42 -0.99
N PHE A 167 0.15 5.92 0.15
CA PHE A 167 -1.28 5.95 0.46
C PHE A 167 -2.09 6.81 -0.55
N GLN A 168 -1.56 7.95 -0.98
CA GLN A 168 -2.19 8.77 -2.01
C GLN A 168 -2.30 8.05 -3.35
N THR A 169 -1.27 7.31 -3.76
CA THR A 169 -1.26 6.54 -5.00
C THR A 169 -2.37 5.48 -5.04
N PHE A 170 -2.67 4.86 -3.90
CA PHE A 170 -3.80 3.93 -3.82
C PHE A 170 -5.17 4.62 -3.91
N THR A 171 -5.30 5.80 -3.30
CA THR A 171 -6.60 6.47 -3.10
C THR A 171 -7.00 7.44 -4.21
N LEU A 172 -6.03 8.12 -4.85
CA LEU A 172 -6.26 9.05 -5.96
C LEU A 172 -7.14 8.44 -7.07
N PRO A 173 -6.88 7.20 -7.55
CA PRO A 173 -7.73 6.59 -8.56
C PRO A 173 -9.16 6.30 -8.12
N LEU A 174 -9.35 6.00 -6.83
CA LEU A 174 -10.66 5.65 -6.25
C LEU A 174 -11.54 6.89 -6.03
N LEU A 175 -10.96 8.03 -5.68
CA LEU A 175 -11.68 9.30 -5.51
C LEU A 175 -12.38 9.78 -6.80
N ALA A 176 -11.89 9.37 -7.97
CA ALA A 176 -12.54 9.70 -9.24
C ALA A 176 -13.83 8.89 -9.51
N LEU A 177 -14.06 7.79 -8.80
CA LEU A 177 -15.18 6.88 -9.07
C LEU A 177 -16.56 7.58 -9.01
N PRO A 178 -16.90 8.36 -7.97
CA PRO A 178 -18.21 9.04 -7.91
C PRO A 178 -18.40 10.08 -9.03
N LEU A 179 -17.30 10.59 -9.61
CA LEU A 179 -17.35 11.52 -10.75
C LEU A 179 -17.68 10.82 -12.07
N LEU A 180 -17.41 9.51 -12.17
CA LEU A 180 -17.73 8.68 -13.32
C LEU A 180 -19.16 8.13 -13.28
N VAL A 181 -19.71 7.94 -12.07
CA VAL A 181 -21.06 7.41 -11.88
C VAL A 181 -22.11 8.49 -12.19
N SER A 182 -23.08 8.15 -13.04
CA SER A 182 -24.12 9.08 -13.50
C SER A 182 -25.10 9.49 -12.40
N ASN A 183 -25.44 8.57 -11.48
CA ASN A 183 -26.48 8.74 -10.47
C ASN A 183 -26.01 9.43 -9.16
N VAL A 184 -24.95 10.24 -9.23
CA VAL A 184 -24.47 11.04 -8.09
C VAL A 184 -25.05 12.44 -8.18
N ALA A 185 -25.68 12.91 -7.10
CA ALA A 185 -26.26 14.25 -7.01
C ALA A 185 -25.21 15.34 -7.32
N ARG A 186 -25.62 16.40 -8.02
CA ARG A 186 -24.74 17.53 -8.41
C ARG A 186 -23.90 18.11 -7.24
N PRO A 187 -24.47 18.42 -6.06
CA PRO A 187 -23.66 18.94 -4.95
C PRO A 187 -22.64 17.93 -4.44
N ALA A 188 -23.00 16.64 -4.35
CA ALA A 188 -22.08 15.59 -3.96
C ALA A 188 -20.93 15.43 -4.98
N ARG A 189 -21.22 15.51 -6.28
CA ARG A 189 -20.20 15.49 -7.34
C ARG A 189 -19.24 16.68 -7.22
N GLY A 190 -19.76 17.87 -6.94
CA GLY A 190 -18.95 19.06 -6.69
C GLY A 190 -18.03 18.89 -5.47
N ALA A 191 -18.56 18.36 -4.36
CA ALA A 191 -17.79 18.10 -3.15
C ALA A 191 -16.67 17.07 -3.38
N VAL A 192 -16.96 15.98 -4.09
CA VAL A 192 -15.95 14.97 -4.45
C VAL A 192 -14.88 15.55 -5.36
N PHE A 193 -15.25 16.39 -6.34
CA PHE A 193 -14.27 17.04 -7.20
C PHE A 193 -13.40 18.02 -6.41
N ALA A 194 -13.97 18.83 -5.52
CA ALA A 194 -13.21 19.70 -4.62
C ALA A 194 -12.24 18.90 -3.74
N LEU A 195 -12.69 17.77 -3.18
CA LEU A 195 -11.83 16.85 -2.43
C LEU A 195 -10.69 16.32 -3.30
N LEU A 196 -10.96 15.92 -4.54
CA LEU A 196 -9.93 15.45 -5.47
C LEU A 196 -8.89 16.54 -5.80
N CYS A 197 -9.33 17.80 -5.97
CA CYS A 197 -8.43 18.95 -6.16
C CYS A 197 -7.53 19.18 -4.94
N VAL A 198 -8.10 19.13 -3.72
CA VAL A 198 -7.33 19.23 -2.48
C VAL A 198 -6.38 18.04 -2.32
N TRP A 199 -6.80 16.84 -2.71
CA TRP A 199 -5.95 15.65 -2.64
C TRP A 199 -4.75 15.76 -3.59
N TRP A 200 -4.95 16.32 -4.79
CA TRP A 200 -3.86 16.67 -5.70
C TRP A 200 -2.97 17.80 -5.16
N LEU A 201 -3.54 18.85 -4.56
CA LEU A 201 -2.77 19.88 -3.85
C LEU A 201 -1.81 19.26 -2.82
N ILE A 202 -2.30 18.30 -2.02
CA ILE A 202 -1.48 17.61 -1.02
C ILE A 202 -0.40 16.76 -1.70
N ALA A 203 -0.71 16.06 -2.80
CA ALA A 203 0.29 15.28 -3.55
C ALA A 203 1.39 16.18 -4.15
N ILE A 204 1.02 17.37 -4.62
CA ILE A 204 1.95 18.39 -5.12
C ILE A 204 2.83 18.91 -3.97
N GLY A 205 2.21 19.36 -2.87
CA GLY A 205 2.93 19.88 -1.70
C GLY A 205 3.84 18.83 -1.04
N GLY A 206 3.40 17.57 -1.00
CA GLY A 206 4.19 16.45 -0.49
C GLY A 206 5.35 16.02 -1.39
N GLY A 207 5.40 16.47 -2.66
CA GLY A 207 6.52 16.23 -3.57
C GLY A 207 6.86 14.74 -3.76
N THR A 208 5.88 13.85 -3.65
CA THR A 208 6.08 12.40 -3.70
C THR A 208 6.24 11.92 -5.14
N ARG A 209 7.46 12.02 -5.67
CA ARG A 209 7.84 11.61 -7.06
C ARG A 209 7.29 10.25 -7.49
N GLY A 210 7.23 9.28 -6.57
CA GLY A 210 6.63 7.98 -6.82
C GLY A 210 5.15 8.01 -7.20
N THR A 211 4.37 8.89 -6.56
CA THR A 211 2.94 9.09 -6.86
C THR A 211 2.74 9.67 -8.26
N TRP A 212 3.57 10.64 -8.66
CA TRP A 212 3.55 11.21 -10.01
C TRP A 212 3.80 10.15 -11.08
N LEU A 213 4.86 9.35 -10.91
CA LEU A 213 5.19 8.26 -11.83
C LEU A 213 4.05 7.22 -11.89
N GLY A 214 3.51 6.83 -10.73
CA GLY A 214 2.41 5.87 -10.64
C GLY A 214 1.13 6.35 -11.32
N MET A 215 0.69 7.59 -11.03
CA MET A 215 -0.51 8.17 -11.64
C MET A 215 -0.33 8.42 -13.14
N GLY A 216 0.86 8.82 -13.58
CA GLY A 216 1.19 8.95 -15.00
C GLY A 216 1.09 7.61 -15.72
N ALA A 217 1.71 6.55 -15.19
CA ALA A 217 1.62 5.21 -15.76
C ALA A 217 0.18 4.68 -15.79
N ALA A 218 -0.59 4.87 -14.71
CA ALA A 218 -2.01 4.51 -14.67
C ALA A 218 -2.81 5.27 -15.75
N GLY A 219 -2.60 6.58 -15.90
CA GLY A 219 -3.23 7.38 -16.95
C GLY A 219 -2.89 6.91 -18.36
N CYS A 220 -1.61 6.65 -18.63
CA CYS A 220 -1.13 6.13 -19.90
C CYS A 220 -1.76 4.78 -20.24
N VAL A 221 -1.92 3.87 -19.28
CA VAL A 221 -2.59 2.59 -19.55
C VAL A 221 -4.09 2.79 -19.76
N LEU A 222 -4.76 3.51 -18.87
CA LEU A 222 -6.22 3.64 -18.86
C LEU A 222 -6.77 4.39 -20.08
N MET A 223 -6.04 5.36 -20.64
CA MET A 223 -6.52 6.10 -21.82
C MET A 223 -6.79 5.19 -23.03
N PHE A 224 -6.10 4.04 -23.11
CA PHE A 224 -6.28 3.03 -24.15
C PHE A 224 -7.34 1.96 -23.83
N LEU A 225 -7.98 2.01 -22.65
CA LEU A 225 -9.00 1.03 -22.23
C LEU A 225 -10.44 1.43 -22.57
N GLY A 226 -10.62 2.55 -23.28
CA GLY A 226 -11.92 3.00 -23.77
C GLY A 226 -12.38 4.34 -23.20
N PRO A 227 -13.64 4.73 -23.44
CA PRO A 227 -14.15 6.05 -23.09
C PRO A 227 -14.09 6.34 -21.59
N GLN A 228 -14.37 5.35 -20.73
CA GLN A 228 -14.34 5.55 -19.27
C GLN A 228 -12.93 5.76 -18.74
N GLY A 229 -11.93 5.08 -19.32
CA GLY A 229 -10.52 5.32 -19.00
C GLY A 229 -10.07 6.73 -19.37
N ARG A 230 -10.48 7.25 -20.54
CA ARG A 230 -10.22 8.65 -20.93
C ARG A 230 -10.97 9.65 -20.04
N ARG A 231 -12.21 9.37 -19.66
CA ARG A 231 -12.97 10.21 -18.71
C ARG A 231 -12.33 10.24 -17.33
N TRP A 232 -11.88 9.09 -16.84
CA TRP A 232 -11.13 9.00 -15.59
C TRP A 232 -9.88 9.87 -15.65
N LEU A 233 -9.10 9.76 -16.73
CA LEU A 233 -7.91 10.59 -16.94
C LEU A 233 -8.27 12.08 -17.01
N GLY A 234 -9.34 12.44 -17.71
CA GLY A 234 -9.83 13.82 -17.78
C GLY A 234 -10.16 14.42 -16.42
N TRP A 235 -10.84 13.67 -15.54
CA TRP A 235 -11.10 14.11 -14.17
C TRP A 235 -9.82 14.27 -13.34
N GLN A 236 -8.86 13.34 -13.48
CA GLN A 236 -7.57 13.45 -12.80
C GLN A 236 -6.77 14.66 -13.27
N LEU A 237 -6.72 14.91 -14.58
CA LEU A 237 -6.01 16.06 -15.15
C LEU A 237 -6.68 17.39 -14.77
N ALA A 238 -8.00 17.46 -14.76
CA ALA A 238 -8.73 18.64 -14.32
C ALA A 238 -8.44 18.94 -12.83
N ALA A 239 -8.50 17.92 -11.97
CA ALA A 239 -8.21 18.10 -10.55
C ALA A 239 -6.72 18.39 -10.28
N LEU A 240 -5.81 17.80 -11.05
CA LEU A 240 -4.38 18.14 -11.02
C LEU A 240 -4.14 19.61 -11.38
N ALA A 241 -4.76 20.10 -12.47
CA ALA A 241 -4.66 21.50 -12.87
C ALA A 241 -5.20 22.44 -11.78
N CYS A 242 -6.36 22.13 -11.20
CA CYS A 242 -6.88 22.87 -10.05
C CYS A 242 -5.95 22.80 -8.84
N GLY A 243 -5.39 21.63 -8.52
CA GLY A 243 -4.43 21.44 -7.43
C GLY A 243 -3.15 22.27 -7.61
N LEU A 244 -2.65 22.38 -8.85
CA LEU A 244 -1.50 23.24 -9.20
C LEU A 244 -1.81 24.72 -8.99
N VAL A 245 -3.00 25.17 -9.43
CA VAL A 245 -3.44 26.55 -9.20
C VAL A 245 -3.58 26.84 -7.71
N LEU A 246 -4.20 25.94 -6.94
CA LEU A 246 -4.31 26.06 -5.48
C LEU A 246 -2.93 26.10 -4.81
N TYR A 247 -2.00 25.25 -5.25
CA TYR A 247 -0.64 25.22 -4.71
C TYR A 247 0.06 26.57 -4.95
N TRP A 248 -0.01 27.09 -6.17
CA TRP A 248 0.57 28.38 -6.54
C TRP A 248 -0.06 29.53 -5.74
N LEU A 249 -1.38 29.56 -5.61
CA LEU A 249 -2.08 30.59 -4.82
C LEU A 249 -1.64 30.59 -3.35
N VAL A 250 -1.54 29.41 -2.72
CA VAL A 250 -1.22 29.29 -1.30
C VAL A 250 0.28 29.48 -1.03
N PHE A 251 1.13 28.72 -1.71
CA PHE A 251 2.57 28.65 -1.39
C PHE A 251 3.43 29.64 -2.18
N THR A 252 2.89 30.35 -3.15
CA THR A 252 3.62 31.39 -3.88
C THR A 252 2.99 32.76 -3.66
N VAL A 253 1.71 32.93 -3.99
CA VAL A 253 1.05 34.25 -3.91
C VAL A 253 0.82 34.67 -2.46
N LEU A 254 0.11 33.85 -1.68
CA LEU A 254 -0.22 34.16 -0.28
C LEU A 254 1.05 34.19 0.60
N ALA A 255 1.92 33.18 0.48
CA ALA A 255 3.19 33.16 1.21
C ALA A 255 4.06 34.39 0.90
N GLY A 256 4.19 34.75 -0.39
CA GLY A 256 4.93 35.95 -0.80
C GLY A 256 4.32 37.25 -0.28
N TYR A 257 2.98 37.38 -0.31
CA TYR A 257 2.26 38.53 0.25
C TYR A 257 2.49 38.68 1.76
N LEU A 258 2.56 37.56 2.49
CA LEU A 258 2.83 37.53 3.92
C LEU A 258 4.32 37.59 4.29
N GLY A 259 5.22 37.64 3.30
CA GLY A 259 6.67 37.61 3.54
C GLY A 259 7.20 36.27 4.09
N ILE A 260 6.46 35.18 3.91
CA ILE A 260 6.81 33.85 4.41
C ILE A 260 7.62 33.10 3.36
N VAL A 261 8.76 32.55 3.78
CA VAL A 261 9.62 31.70 2.95
C VAL A 261 9.13 30.26 3.02
N ILE A 262 8.87 29.65 1.87
CA ILE A 262 8.52 28.22 1.81
C ILE A 262 9.80 27.40 1.71
N SER A 263 9.99 26.48 2.66
CA SER A 263 11.08 25.51 2.63
C SER A 263 10.58 24.15 2.15
N ASN A 264 11.47 23.44 1.45
CA ASN A 264 11.15 22.17 0.78
C ASN A 264 9.90 22.30 -0.10
N GLY A 265 9.78 23.36 -0.89
CA GLY A 265 8.66 23.53 -1.81
C GLY A 265 8.67 22.47 -2.91
N ALA A 266 7.59 22.38 -3.69
CA ALA A 266 7.51 21.49 -4.85
C ALA A 266 8.62 21.79 -5.89
N VAL A 267 9.00 23.06 -6.08
CA VAL A 267 10.02 23.50 -7.04
C VAL A 267 11.42 23.03 -6.63
N ASP A 268 11.78 23.12 -5.34
CA ASP A 268 13.08 22.67 -4.80
C ASP A 268 13.32 21.17 -5.01
N ARG A 269 12.28 20.43 -5.36
CA ARG A 269 12.26 18.97 -5.50
C ARG A 269 12.27 18.50 -6.96
N LEU A 270 12.30 19.42 -7.93
CA LEU A 270 12.48 19.12 -9.35
C LEU A 270 13.95 18.78 -9.66
N THR A 271 14.47 17.73 -9.03
CA THR A 271 15.83 17.22 -9.26
C THR A 271 15.78 15.90 -10.02
N THR A 272 16.60 15.74 -11.06
CA THR A 272 16.74 14.49 -11.83
C THR A 272 17.67 13.45 -11.18
N SER A 273 18.22 13.76 -9.99
CA SER A 273 19.18 12.88 -9.32
C SER A 273 18.53 11.62 -8.74
N LEU A 274 19.26 10.50 -8.79
CA LEU A 274 18.89 9.20 -8.22
C LEU A 274 18.64 9.22 -6.69
N SER A 275 18.69 10.37 -6.02
CA SER A 275 18.44 10.53 -4.57
C SER A 275 19.25 9.56 -3.71
N GLY A 276 20.52 9.34 -4.06
CA GLY A 276 21.41 8.41 -3.35
C GLY A 276 21.09 6.92 -3.54
N ARG A 277 20.32 6.53 -4.56
CA ARG A 277 19.91 5.12 -4.76
C ARG A 277 20.94 4.22 -5.41
N GLY A 278 21.94 4.79 -6.08
CA GLY A 278 22.99 4.03 -6.78
C GLY A 278 23.65 2.97 -5.88
N PRO A 279 24.15 3.34 -4.68
CA PRO A 279 24.79 2.38 -3.78
C PRO A 279 23.85 1.25 -3.31
N ILE A 280 22.62 1.56 -2.91
CA ILE A 280 21.66 0.52 -2.45
C ILE A 280 21.18 -0.38 -3.61
N TRP A 281 21.14 0.13 -4.85
CA TRP A 281 20.86 -0.71 -6.02
C TRP A 281 22.03 -1.61 -6.36
N TRP A 282 23.26 -1.08 -6.25
CA TRP A 282 24.46 -1.88 -6.44
C TRP A 282 24.60 -2.98 -5.38
N GLN A 283 24.29 -2.69 -4.12
CA GLN A 283 24.22 -3.69 -3.05
C GLN A 283 23.17 -4.77 -3.36
N ALA A 284 21.96 -4.40 -3.79
CA ALA A 284 20.94 -5.39 -4.16
C ALA A 284 21.42 -6.26 -5.33
N TRP A 285 22.09 -5.64 -6.30
CA TRP A 285 22.65 -6.35 -7.44
C TRP A 285 23.77 -7.32 -7.04
N SER A 286 24.68 -6.92 -6.16
CA SER A 286 25.73 -7.81 -5.66
C SER A 286 25.15 -8.98 -4.88
N MET A 287 24.11 -8.74 -4.07
CA MET A 287 23.38 -9.81 -3.37
C MET A 287 22.75 -10.81 -4.36
N ILE A 288 22.16 -10.33 -5.46
CA ILE A 288 21.59 -11.20 -6.51
C ILE A 288 22.67 -12.08 -7.14
N ILE A 289 23.84 -11.52 -7.46
CA ILE A 289 24.95 -12.27 -8.06
C ILE A 289 25.48 -13.34 -7.10
N GLU A 290 25.60 -13.02 -5.81
CA GLU A 290 26.14 -13.94 -4.82
C GLU A 290 25.18 -15.12 -4.54
N ARG A 291 23.87 -14.86 -4.42
CA ARG A 291 22.87 -15.88 -4.06
C ARG A 291 21.66 -15.86 -5.00
N PRO A 292 21.82 -16.19 -6.29
CA PRO A 292 20.78 -15.99 -7.30
C PRO A 292 19.55 -16.89 -7.12
N TRP A 293 19.70 -18.05 -6.47
CA TRP A 293 18.63 -19.06 -6.39
C TRP A 293 17.61 -18.78 -5.29
N LEU A 294 18.06 -18.58 -4.05
CA LEU A 294 17.19 -18.40 -2.88
C LEU A 294 17.32 -17.01 -2.25
N GLY A 295 18.27 -16.18 -2.71
CA GLY A 295 18.57 -14.90 -2.09
C GLY A 295 19.23 -15.05 -0.71
N PHE A 296 19.34 -13.94 0.00
CA PHE A 296 19.91 -13.88 1.36
C PHE A 296 18.93 -14.25 2.47
N GLY A 297 17.64 -14.39 2.14
CA GLY A 297 16.56 -14.46 3.11
C GLY A 297 15.66 -13.23 3.01
N PRO A 298 14.33 -13.38 3.15
CA PRO A 298 13.43 -12.26 3.33
C PRO A 298 13.96 -11.25 4.39
N MET A 299 13.83 -9.93 4.14
CA MET A 299 14.33 -8.85 5.02
C MET A 299 15.87 -8.69 5.08
N HIS A 300 16.67 -9.57 4.49
CA HIS A 300 18.13 -9.55 4.69
C HIS A 300 18.88 -8.47 3.90
N PHE A 301 18.21 -7.65 3.08
CA PHE A 301 18.85 -6.39 2.68
C PHE A 301 19.17 -5.52 3.91
N ALA A 302 18.32 -5.58 4.94
CA ALA A 302 18.49 -4.85 6.20
C ALA A 302 19.52 -5.48 7.15
N ASP A 303 20.06 -6.65 6.82
CA ASP A 303 21.13 -7.32 7.57
C ASP A 303 22.52 -6.92 7.08
N ILE A 304 22.59 -6.24 5.93
CA ILE A 304 23.84 -5.76 5.34
C ILE A 304 23.93 -4.24 5.53
N ALA A 305 24.89 -3.83 6.35
CA ALA A 305 25.06 -2.44 6.75
C ALA A 305 25.29 -1.51 5.55
N ASN A 306 24.55 -0.42 5.52
CA ASN A 306 24.76 0.72 4.64
C ASN A 306 24.11 1.96 5.29
N ASP A 307 24.62 3.15 4.98
CA ASP A 307 24.14 4.38 5.62
C ASP A 307 22.84 4.93 5.00
N ILE A 308 22.27 4.28 3.98
CA ILE A 308 21.23 4.89 3.15
C ILE A 308 19.83 4.35 3.49
N ALA A 309 19.65 3.03 3.44
CA ALA A 309 18.34 2.40 3.64
C ALA A 309 18.40 0.91 3.95
N ALA A 310 17.36 0.40 4.63
CA ALA A 310 17.16 -1.01 4.91
C ALA A 310 16.49 -1.79 3.74
N HIS A 311 16.34 -1.15 2.57
CA HIS A 311 15.81 -1.76 1.34
C HIS A 311 16.19 -0.91 0.11
N PRO A 312 16.24 -1.48 -1.11
CA PRO A 312 16.75 -0.78 -2.30
C PRO A 312 15.75 0.19 -2.95
N HIS A 313 14.57 0.43 -2.36
CA HIS A 313 13.48 1.23 -2.95
C HIS A 313 13.06 0.78 -4.38
N GLN A 314 13.23 -0.51 -4.71
CA GLN A 314 12.86 -1.09 -6.00
C GLN A 314 12.42 -2.54 -5.73
N ALA A 315 11.15 -2.85 -5.95
CA ALA A 315 10.53 -4.11 -5.53
C ALA A 315 11.13 -5.37 -6.20
N ILE A 316 11.50 -5.31 -7.48
CA ILE A 316 12.12 -6.43 -8.22
C ILE A 316 13.53 -6.71 -7.69
N LEU A 317 14.37 -5.70 -7.51
CA LEU A 317 15.71 -5.80 -6.95
C LEU A 317 15.63 -6.36 -5.53
N GLN A 318 14.72 -5.80 -4.72
CA GLN A 318 14.52 -6.26 -3.36
C GLN A 318 14.08 -7.72 -3.30
N TRP A 319 13.10 -8.11 -4.11
CA TRP A 319 12.63 -9.49 -4.13
C TRP A 319 13.72 -10.44 -4.64
N ALA A 320 14.46 -10.07 -5.68
CA ALA A 320 15.53 -10.91 -6.23
C ALA A 320 16.71 -11.08 -5.26
N SER A 321 17.11 -10.02 -4.55
CA SER A 321 18.22 -10.08 -3.59
C SER A 321 17.86 -10.92 -2.34
N GLU A 322 16.61 -10.87 -1.90
CA GLU A 322 16.17 -11.50 -0.66
C GLU A 322 15.55 -12.90 -0.86
N TRP A 323 14.81 -13.12 -1.96
CA TRP A 323 14.05 -14.34 -2.23
C TRP A 323 14.55 -15.13 -3.44
N GLY A 324 15.54 -14.61 -4.17
CA GLY A 324 16.14 -15.24 -5.34
C GLY A 324 15.40 -14.97 -6.66
N VAL A 325 16.15 -15.06 -7.75
CA VAL A 325 15.70 -14.80 -9.13
C VAL A 325 14.52 -15.70 -9.55
N PRO A 326 14.52 -17.03 -9.29
CA PRO A 326 13.38 -17.88 -9.64
C PRO A 326 12.06 -17.43 -8.99
N SER A 327 12.10 -17.04 -7.72
CA SER A 327 10.93 -16.51 -7.00
C SER A 327 10.46 -15.19 -7.60
N THR A 328 11.39 -14.29 -7.92
CA THR A 328 11.08 -13.01 -8.59
C THR A 328 10.41 -13.21 -9.94
N LEU A 329 10.93 -14.11 -10.78
CA LEU A 329 10.32 -14.41 -12.08
C LEU A 329 8.92 -14.99 -11.93
N CYS A 330 8.69 -15.85 -10.93
CA CYS A 330 7.36 -16.37 -10.61
C CYS A 330 6.40 -15.25 -10.20
N VAL A 331 6.82 -14.33 -9.32
CA VAL A 331 6.02 -13.16 -8.92
C VAL A 331 5.69 -12.28 -10.12
N ILE A 332 6.68 -11.95 -10.95
CA ILE A 332 6.50 -11.15 -12.18
C ILE A 332 5.48 -11.83 -13.10
N ALA A 333 5.60 -13.14 -13.32
CA ALA A 333 4.68 -13.89 -14.16
C ALA A 333 3.24 -13.86 -13.60
N LEU A 334 3.05 -14.05 -12.30
CA LEU A 334 1.74 -13.99 -11.65
C LEU A 334 1.12 -12.58 -11.73
N VAL A 335 1.91 -11.53 -11.47
CA VAL A 335 1.45 -10.14 -11.58
C VAL A 335 1.09 -9.78 -13.01
N ALA A 336 1.91 -10.18 -13.99
CA ALA A 336 1.65 -9.97 -15.41
C ALA A 336 0.38 -10.69 -15.86
N TRP A 337 0.20 -11.95 -15.44
CA TRP A 337 -0.98 -12.74 -15.73
C TRP A 337 -2.25 -12.15 -15.10
N ALA A 338 -2.19 -11.73 -13.83
CA ALA A 338 -3.31 -11.07 -13.16
C ALA A 338 -3.66 -9.73 -13.83
N GLY A 339 -2.65 -8.95 -14.20
CA GLY A 339 -2.81 -7.70 -14.94
C GLY A 339 -3.45 -7.92 -16.30
N TRP A 340 -2.99 -8.93 -17.06
CA TRP A 340 -3.53 -9.27 -18.37
C TRP A 340 -4.98 -9.75 -18.29
N SER A 341 -5.32 -10.57 -17.29
CA SER A 341 -6.69 -11.02 -17.06
C SER A 341 -7.64 -9.85 -16.75
N THR A 342 -7.19 -8.89 -15.92
CA THR A 342 -7.95 -7.69 -15.59
C THR A 342 -8.12 -6.79 -16.80
N LEU A 343 -7.06 -6.65 -17.61
CA LEU A 343 -7.07 -5.89 -18.85
C LEU A 343 -8.09 -6.44 -19.86
N GLY A 344 -8.15 -7.77 -20.01
CA GLY A 344 -9.13 -8.45 -20.85
C GLY A 344 -10.56 -8.09 -20.44
N VAL A 345 -10.88 -8.24 -19.15
CA VAL A 345 -12.22 -7.89 -18.62
C VAL A 345 -12.55 -6.42 -18.82
N LEU A 346 -11.61 -5.50 -18.57
CA LEU A 346 -11.84 -4.07 -18.76
C LEU A 346 -12.08 -3.72 -20.23
N ARG A 347 -11.40 -4.37 -21.17
CA ARG A 347 -11.63 -4.18 -22.61
C ARG A 347 -12.99 -4.71 -23.05
N GLU A 348 -13.38 -5.90 -22.58
CA GLU A 348 -14.70 -6.47 -22.85
C GLU A 348 -15.84 -5.59 -22.30
N ARG A 349 -15.58 -4.91 -21.17
CA ARG A 349 -16.54 -4.02 -20.50
C ARG A 349 -16.30 -2.53 -20.77
N ALA A 350 -15.55 -2.17 -21.81
CA ALA A 350 -15.11 -0.79 -22.05
C ALA A 350 -16.25 0.24 -22.22
N LEU A 351 -17.43 -0.21 -22.68
CA LEU A 351 -18.63 0.62 -22.86
C LEU A 351 -19.62 0.52 -21.68
N SER A 352 -19.33 -0.33 -20.68
CA SER A 352 -20.20 -0.51 -19.52
C SER A 352 -20.21 0.75 -18.65
N LEU A 353 -21.41 1.10 -18.17
CA LEU A 353 -21.64 2.15 -17.20
C LEU A 353 -21.99 1.59 -15.82
N ALA A 354 -21.92 0.27 -15.64
CA ALA A 354 -22.20 -0.36 -14.37
C ALA A 354 -21.20 0.13 -13.31
N PRO A 355 -21.64 0.55 -12.11
CA PRO A 355 -20.74 1.05 -11.07
C PRO A 355 -19.61 0.08 -10.71
N VAL A 356 -19.88 -1.23 -10.77
CA VAL A 356 -18.89 -2.27 -10.49
C VAL A 356 -17.75 -2.32 -11.52
N ASP A 357 -18.03 -2.03 -12.80
CA ASP A 357 -17.03 -2.01 -13.86
C ASP A 357 -16.17 -0.73 -13.78
N LEU A 358 -16.79 0.41 -13.43
CA LEU A 358 -16.08 1.65 -13.16
C LEU A 358 -15.18 1.52 -11.91
N LEU A 359 -15.66 0.84 -10.87
CA LEU A 359 -14.88 0.53 -9.68
C LEU A 359 -13.68 -0.36 -10.01
N ARG A 360 -13.88 -1.40 -10.85
CA ARG A 360 -12.78 -2.24 -11.35
C ARG A 360 -11.71 -1.42 -12.07
N LEU A 361 -12.12 -0.47 -12.92
CA LEU A 361 -11.22 0.44 -13.62
C LEU A 361 -10.39 1.27 -12.63
N CYS A 362 -11.02 1.87 -11.62
CA CYS A 362 -10.35 2.67 -10.59
C CYS A 362 -9.39 1.84 -9.72
N LEU A 363 -9.80 0.63 -9.32
CA LEU A 363 -8.94 -0.29 -8.58
C LEU A 363 -7.75 -0.78 -9.41
N PHE A 364 -7.94 -1.01 -10.71
CA PHE A 364 -6.85 -1.38 -11.60
C PHE A 364 -5.84 -0.24 -11.78
N ALA A 365 -6.31 1.01 -11.92
CA ALA A 365 -5.44 2.18 -11.90
C ALA A 365 -4.67 2.33 -10.58
N SER A 366 -5.32 2.08 -9.45
CA SER A 366 -4.69 2.04 -8.13
C SER A 366 -3.56 1.01 -8.07
N LEU A 367 -3.79 -0.20 -8.60
CA LEU A 367 -2.79 -1.26 -8.66
C LEU A 367 -1.62 -0.92 -9.60
N ILE A 368 -1.88 -0.38 -10.81
CA ILE A 368 -0.83 0.07 -11.74
C ILE A 368 0.03 1.15 -11.07
N GLY A 369 -0.62 2.13 -10.44
CA GLY A 369 0.06 3.22 -9.76
C GLY A 369 0.98 2.71 -8.65
N ALA A 370 0.47 1.82 -7.80
CA ALA A 370 1.23 1.23 -6.71
C ALA A 370 2.40 0.35 -7.18
N LEU A 371 2.18 -0.52 -8.19
CA LEU A 371 3.24 -1.37 -8.75
C LEU A 371 4.34 -0.57 -9.44
N THR A 372 3.96 0.53 -10.10
CA THR A 372 4.91 1.47 -10.72
C THR A 372 5.70 2.21 -9.65
N GLN A 373 5.02 2.75 -8.63
CA GLN A 373 5.70 3.40 -7.51
C GLN A 373 6.61 2.44 -6.75
N ALA A 374 6.28 1.15 -6.68
CA ALA A 374 7.12 0.14 -6.03
C ALA A 374 8.48 -0.05 -6.71
N GLN A 375 8.67 0.42 -7.95
CA GLN A 375 9.97 0.43 -8.62
C GLN A 375 10.85 1.61 -8.20
N VAL A 376 10.34 2.55 -7.41
CA VAL A 376 11.05 3.76 -7.00
C VAL A 376 10.81 4.11 -5.53
N ASP A 377 10.19 3.23 -4.75
CA ASP A 377 9.84 3.45 -3.35
C ASP A 377 9.55 2.13 -2.61
N GLY A 378 9.52 2.18 -1.28
CA GLY A 378 9.30 1.03 -0.39
C GLY A 378 7.86 0.50 -0.31
N VAL A 379 7.08 0.51 -1.39
CA VAL A 379 5.63 0.17 -1.36
C VAL A 379 5.38 -1.23 -0.79
N ILE A 380 6.25 -2.20 -1.08
CA ILE A 380 6.05 -3.59 -0.67
C ILE A 380 6.50 -3.89 0.76
N VAL A 381 7.06 -2.91 1.49
CA VAL A 381 7.56 -3.10 2.86
C VAL A 381 6.86 -2.22 3.89
N MET A 382 6.25 -1.11 3.49
CA MET A 382 5.62 -0.21 4.45
C MET A 382 4.24 -0.73 4.92
N PRO A 383 3.87 -0.56 6.21
CA PRO A 383 2.67 -1.20 6.76
C PRO A 383 1.38 -0.77 6.06
N VAL A 384 1.20 0.54 5.89
CA VAL A 384 -0.02 1.10 5.28
C VAL A 384 -0.11 0.69 3.81
N SER A 385 0.97 0.80 3.03
CA SER A 385 0.94 0.42 1.61
C SER A 385 0.71 -1.09 1.42
N GLN A 386 1.25 -1.94 2.29
CA GLN A 386 0.97 -3.38 2.27
C GLN A 386 -0.51 -3.69 2.57
N LEU A 387 -1.11 -3.01 3.56
CA LEU A 387 -2.55 -3.15 3.85
C LEU A 387 -3.42 -2.68 2.68
N TRP A 388 -3.09 -1.54 2.08
CA TRP A 388 -3.82 -1.01 0.93
C TRP A 388 -3.66 -1.90 -0.30
N LEU A 389 -2.48 -2.46 -0.53
CA LEU A 389 -2.25 -3.44 -1.58
C LEU A 389 -3.12 -4.68 -1.36
N ALA A 390 -3.14 -5.22 -0.14
CA ALA A 390 -3.98 -6.37 0.21
C ALA A 390 -5.48 -6.07 0.03
N LEU A 391 -5.93 -4.88 0.42
CA LEU A 391 -7.31 -4.42 0.23
C LEU A 391 -7.64 -4.32 -1.26
N VAL A 392 -6.85 -3.61 -2.06
CA VAL A 392 -7.10 -3.40 -3.51
C VAL A 392 -7.06 -4.71 -4.28
N VAL A 393 -6.07 -5.56 -4.02
CA VAL A 393 -5.95 -6.89 -4.64
C VAL A 393 -7.12 -7.78 -4.22
N GLY A 394 -7.44 -7.84 -2.92
CA GLY A 394 -8.56 -8.62 -2.39
C GLY A 394 -9.91 -8.15 -2.96
N TRP A 395 -10.11 -6.84 -3.07
CA TRP A 395 -11.30 -6.24 -3.65
C TRP A 395 -11.43 -6.59 -5.14
N LEU A 396 -10.37 -6.40 -5.93
CA LEU A 396 -10.34 -6.82 -7.33
C LEU A 396 -10.61 -8.32 -7.48
N MET A 397 -9.99 -9.18 -6.66
CA MET A 397 -10.25 -10.62 -6.66
C MET A 397 -11.71 -10.96 -6.31
N GLY A 398 -12.34 -10.17 -5.43
CA GLY A 398 -13.77 -10.27 -5.11
C GLY A 398 -14.66 -9.95 -6.30
N LEU A 399 -14.29 -8.92 -7.10
CA LEU A 399 -14.99 -8.52 -8.31
C LEU A 399 -14.67 -9.40 -9.54
N HIS A 400 -13.55 -10.13 -9.53
CA HIS A 400 -13.21 -11.17 -10.51
C HIS A 400 -13.82 -12.49 -10.05
N VAL A 401 -15.11 -12.68 -10.29
CA VAL A 401 -15.72 -14.01 -10.19
C VAL A 401 -15.26 -14.81 -11.39
N TRP A 402 -14.18 -15.57 -11.20
CA TRP A 402 -13.76 -16.58 -12.16
C TRP A 402 -14.97 -17.46 -12.45
N ARG A 403 -15.41 -17.51 -13.70
CA ARG A 403 -16.32 -18.56 -14.19
C ARG A 403 -15.55 -19.88 -14.27
N ALA A 404 -14.90 -20.27 -13.18
CA ALA A 404 -14.36 -21.60 -13.04
C ALA A 404 -15.55 -22.54 -12.82
N PRO A 405 -15.61 -23.70 -13.50
CA PRO A 405 -16.59 -24.72 -13.14
C PRO A 405 -16.49 -25.02 -11.64
N SER A 406 -17.59 -25.45 -11.03
CA SER A 406 -17.65 -25.79 -9.61
C SER A 406 -16.70 -26.97 -9.31
N VAL A 407 -15.41 -26.70 -9.14
CA VAL A 407 -14.45 -27.71 -8.75
C VAL A 407 -14.69 -28.00 -7.28
N ALA A 408 -14.71 -29.29 -6.94
CA ALA A 408 -14.86 -29.74 -5.56
C ALA A 408 -13.88 -28.99 -4.63
N PRO A 409 -14.33 -28.60 -3.43
CA PRO A 409 -13.45 -28.00 -2.44
C PRO A 409 -12.27 -28.93 -2.18
N VAL A 410 -11.09 -28.37 -1.86
CA VAL A 410 -9.92 -29.13 -1.42
C VAL A 410 -9.68 -28.82 0.06
N PRO A 411 -10.34 -29.53 1.00
CA PRO A 411 -10.29 -29.21 2.43
C PRO A 411 -8.87 -29.25 2.99
N ALA A 412 -8.00 -30.13 2.48
CA ALA A 412 -6.62 -30.23 2.91
C ALA A 412 -5.81 -28.95 2.64
N LEU A 413 -5.86 -28.42 1.41
CA LEU A 413 -5.13 -27.21 1.05
C LEU A 413 -5.60 -25.99 1.85
N TYR A 414 -6.91 -25.89 2.09
CA TYR A 414 -7.46 -24.83 2.92
C TYR A 414 -7.03 -24.96 4.39
N ARG A 415 -6.99 -26.17 4.95
CA ARG A 415 -6.46 -26.40 6.32
C ARG A 415 -4.99 -26.03 6.42
N VAL A 416 -4.17 -26.38 5.44
CA VAL A 416 -2.75 -25.99 5.40
C VAL A 416 -2.62 -24.48 5.32
N TRP A 417 -3.38 -23.82 4.44
CA TRP A 417 -3.42 -22.37 4.33
C TRP A 417 -3.81 -21.69 5.65
N MET A 418 -4.87 -22.16 6.31
CA MET A 418 -5.31 -21.61 7.59
C MET A 418 -4.30 -21.85 8.70
N ALA A 419 -3.70 -23.05 8.77
CA ALA A 419 -2.65 -23.34 9.74
C ALA A 419 -1.43 -22.43 9.53
N ALA A 420 -0.96 -22.28 8.29
CA ALA A 420 0.12 -21.36 7.94
C ALA A 420 -0.22 -19.90 8.32
N SER A 421 -1.47 -19.47 8.08
CA SER A 421 -1.92 -18.11 8.43
C SER A 421 -1.96 -17.89 9.94
N VAL A 422 -2.43 -18.88 10.72
CA VAL A 422 -2.45 -18.83 12.19
C VAL A 422 -1.03 -18.77 12.73
N VAL A 423 -0.12 -19.61 12.24
CA VAL A 423 1.30 -19.61 12.64
C VAL A 423 1.97 -18.29 12.29
N ALA A 424 1.73 -17.76 11.09
CA ALA A 424 2.26 -16.47 10.64
C ALA A 424 1.81 -15.33 11.56
N VAL A 425 0.51 -15.18 11.81
CA VAL A 425 0.01 -14.12 12.72
C VAL A 425 0.51 -14.34 14.14
N GLY A 426 0.57 -15.58 14.62
CA GLY A 426 1.14 -15.91 15.94
C GLY A 426 2.59 -15.45 16.08
N LEU A 427 3.42 -15.68 15.06
CA LEU A 427 4.80 -15.18 15.01
C LEU A 427 4.86 -13.65 15.04
N LEU A 428 4.02 -12.97 14.25
CA LEU A 428 3.97 -11.51 14.23
C LEU A 428 3.55 -10.92 15.58
N VAL A 429 2.57 -11.53 16.24
CA VAL A 429 2.15 -11.13 17.59
C VAL A 429 3.28 -11.36 18.59
N PHE A 430 3.98 -12.49 18.52
CA PHE A 430 5.16 -12.75 19.35
C PHE A 430 6.25 -11.69 19.17
N VAL A 431 6.60 -11.37 17.92
CA VAL A 431 7.59 -10.32 17.60
C VAL A 431 7.14 -8.96 18.13
N ALA A 432 5.86 -8.61 17.99
CA ALA A 432 5.30 -7.37 18.53
C ALA A 432 5.41 -7.32 20.06
N ILE A 433 5.01 -8.38 20.77
CA ILE A 433 5.11 -8.44 22.25
C ILE A 433 6.58 -8.31 22.69
N ARG A 434 7.51 -8.95 21.98
CA ARG A 434 8.95 -8.89 22.27
C ARG A 434 9.53 -7.49 22.05
N ASP A 435 9.19 -6.85 20.94
CA ASP A 435 9.90 -5.65 20.47
C ASP A 435 9.25 -4.34 20.93
N VAL A 436 7.91 -4.24 20.96
CA VAL A 436 7.18 -2.98 21.25
C VAL A 436 7.67 -2.27 22.52
N PRO A 437 7.92 -2.96 23.64
CA PRO A 437 8.42 -2.31 24.85
C PRO A 437 9.79 -1.63 24.70
N ARG A 438 10.61 -2.03 23.72
CA ARG A 438 12.00 -1.59 23.53
C ARG A 438 12.23 -0.76 22.27
N LEU A 439 11.18 -0.43 21.50
CA LEU A 439 11.32 0.26 20.21
C LEU A 439 11.95 1.65 20.34
N LYS A 440 11.57 2.39 21.39
CA LYS A 440 12.11 3.72 21.65
C LYS A 440 13.61 3.65 21.93
N GLU A 441 14.02 2.80 22.88
CA GLU A 441 15.42 2.59 23.25
C GLU A 441 16.26 2.15 22.04
N ARG A 442 15.75 1.21 21.22
CA ARG A 442 16.43 0.78 19.99
C ARG A 442 16.63 1.90 18.98
N SER A 443 15.63 2.75 18.82
CA SER A 443 15.69 3.88 17.89
C SER A 443 16.71 4.92 18.36
N GLU A 444 16.68 5.26 19.65
CA GLU A 444 17.63 6.20 20.27
C GLU A 444 19.07 5.65 20.22
N HIS A 445 19.26 4.37 20.52
CA HIS A 445 20.58 3.73 20.44
C HIS A 445 21.14 3.75 19.02
N TYR A 446 20.34 3.35 18.03
CA TYR A 446 20.76 3.37 16.63
C TYR A 446 21.06 4.79 16.14
N MET A 447 20.27 5.79 16.55
CA MET A 447 20.55 7.20 16.22
C MET A 447 21.82 7.72 16.89
N GLY A 448 22.21 7.20 18.06
CA GLY A 448 23.48 7.53 18.72
C GLY A 448 24.70 6.93 18.04
N LEU A 449 24.56 5.78 17.37
CA LEU A 449 25.63 5.08 16.66
C LEU A 449 25.76 5.50 15.18
N SER A 450 24.66 5.89 14.54
CA SER A 450 24.62 6.24 13.12
C SER A 450 24.65 7.75 12.88
N ASN A 451 24.96 8.17 11.64
CA ASN A 451 24.94 9.58 11.20
C ASN A 451 23.52 10.21 11.12
N GLY A 452 22.60 9.81 12.01
CA GLY A 452 21.44 10.62 12.38
C GLY A 452 20.11 10.35 11.66
N HIS A 453 19.92 9.21 10.97
CA HIS A 453 18.58 8.87 10.43
C HIS A 453 18.20 7.39 10.57
N LEU A 454 16.92 7.18 10.89
CA LEU A 454 16.31 5.85 10.94
C LEU A 454 16.09 5.30 9.53
N GLN A 455 16.17 3.97 9.39
CA GLN A 455 15.97 3.25 8.14
C GLN A 455 14.78 2.29 8.29
N PRO A 456 13.55 2.71 7.96
CA PRO A 456 12.37 1.89 8.21
C PRO A 456 12.34 0.59 7.40
N ARG A 457 11.94 -0.50 8.07
CA ARG A 457 11.65 -1.81 7.45
C ARG A 457 10.45 -2.44 8.15
N PHE A 458 10.66 -3.41 9.04
CA PHE A 458 9.58 -3.96 9.86
C PHE A 458 9.10 -2.92 10.88
N TRP A 459 10.03 -2.41 11.69
CA TRP A 459 9.84 -1.25 12.56
C TRP A 459 10.48 0.00 11.95
N VAL A 460 10.33 1.14 12.62
CA VAL A 460 10.90 2.44 12.20
C VAL A 460 12.43 2.40 12.19
N GLN A 461 13.02 1.75 13.19
CA GLN A 461 14.35 1.19 13.09
C GLN A 461 14.19 -0.18 12.40
N GLY A 462 14.62 -0.29 11.14
CA GLY A 462 14.50 -1.50 10.34
C GLY A 462 15.77 -2.30 10.09
N VAL A 463 16.94 -1.86 10.55
CA VAL A 463 18.21 -2.59 10.40
C VAL A 463 18.24 -3.75 11.38
N ILE A 464 18.58 -4.93 10.88
CA ILE A 464 18.64 -6.17 11.68
C ILE A 464 20.05 -6.74 11.81
N ALA A 465 21.02 -6.09 11.16
CA ALA A 465 22.44 -6.40 11.27
C ALA A 465 22.85 -6.40 12.75
N LEU A 466 23.60 -7.42 13.16
CA LEU A 466 24.23 -7.41 14.47
C LEU A 466 25.27 -6.29 14.50
N GLU A 467 25.29 -5.50 15.56
CA GLU A 467 26.37 -4.57 15.82
C GLU A 467 27.69 -5.34 15.77
N MET A 468 28.65 -4.84 14.98
CA MET A 468 30.03 -5.35 15.08
C MET A 468 30.48 -5.13 16.52
N GLN A 469 30.62 -6.22 17.27
CA GLN A 469 31.24 -6.22 18.58
C GLN A 469 32.71 -5.85 18.50
#